data_AF-A0A3N4AJL8-F1
#
_entry.id   AF-A0A3N4AJL8-F1
#
_cell.length_a   1.000
_cell.length_b   1.000
_cell.length_c   1.000
_cell.angle_alpha   90.00
_cell.angle_beta   90.00
_cell.angle_gamma   90.00
#
_symmetry.space_group_name_H-M   'P 1'
#
loop_
_entity.id
_entity.type
_entity.pdbx_description
1 polymer ?
#
loop_
_entity_poly.entity_id
_entity_poly.type
_entity_poly.pdbx_seq_one_letter_code
_entity_poly.pdbx_strand_id
1 'polypeptide(L)'
;MSLALPTVHDLGIPDAYFVGSASAPGEAYIYRNNRVYAFFMRKAYAQGKGKEAMLDMMSRFRPRELYEVPDESGVCIPYGFIADDGDAHYSVKNSLRFTATPNVVFSLVTASAHDPWDTHPKTGTYDTDYRPGFDAQKWTFRRFVEPTYIGPHLAGMDGWRLDPIPGSGEQERGWFGLAKTGGLLSPLVAVQVFTFPKGTDDLTEFTPPPENVLPRWKALSETIEIREN
;
A
#
# COMPACT_ATOMS: atom_id res chain seq x y z
N MET A 1 -10.29 -27.68 -26.22
CA MET A 1 -8.98 -27.08 -26.52
C MET A 1 -8.30 -26.79 -25.19
N SER A 2 -7.12 -27.37 -24.94
CA SER A 2 -6.42 -27.29 -23.64
C SER A 2 -5.95 -25.86 -23.37
N LEU A 3 -6.73 -25.10 -22.60
CA LEU A 3 -6.38 -23.74 -22.13
C LEU A 3 -5.41 -23.77 -20.92
N ALA A 4 -4.92 -24.94 -20.52
CA ALA A 4 -4.23 -25.15 -19.24
C ALA A 4 -2.70 -25.23 -19.33
N LEU A 5 -2.10 -25.17 -20.53
CA LEU A 5 -0.65 -25.11 -20.66
C LEU A 5 -0.19 -23.66 -20.91
N PRO A 6 0.56 -23.07 -19.97
CA PRO A 6 1.10 -21.73 -20.16
C PRO A 6 2.10 -21.74 -21.33
N THR A 7 2.00 -20.73 -22.19
CA THR A 7 2.92 -20.47 -23.29
C THR A 7 3.73 -19.22 -22.96
N VAL A 8 5.03 -19.26 -23.22
CA VAL A 8 5.92 -18.10 -23.13
C VAL A 8 5.91 -17.37 -24.48
N HIS A 9 5.66 -16.07 -24.45
CA HIS A 9 5.67 -15.19 -25.61
C HIS A 9 6.97 -14.40 -25.63
N ASP A 10 7.70 -14.44 -26.75
CA ASP A 10 8.80 -13.53 -26.98
C ASP A 10 8.26 -12.22 -27.58
N LEU A 11 8.40 -11.14 -26.81
CA LEU A 11 8.01 -9.78 -27.23
C LEU A 11 9.22 -8.89 -27.54
N GLY A 12 10.44 -9.45 -27.60
CA GLY A 12 11.67 -8.71 -27.87
C GLY A 12 12.11 -7.78 -26.75
N ILE A 13 11.63 -8.00 -25.52
CA ILE A 13 11.99 -7.18 -24.35
C ILE A 13 13.02 -7.95 -23.50
N PRO A 14 14.22 -7.39 -23.25
CA PRO A 14 15.27 -8.08 -22.51
C PRO A 14 14.89 -8.28 -21.05
N ASP A 15 15.41 -9.36 -20.46
CA ASP A 15 15.21 -9.76 -19.06
C ASP A 15 13.73 -9.71 -18.64
N ALA A 16 12.85 -10.20 -19.51
CA ALA A 16 11.41 -10.26 -19.29
C ALA A 16 10.82 -11.59 -19.77
N TYR A 17 9.82 -12.08 -19.06
CA TYR A 17 9.03 -13.26 -19.40
C TYR A 17 7.56 -12.89 -19.51
N PHE A 18 6.96 -13.17 -20.67
CA PHE A 18 5.54 -12.95 -20.91
C PHE A 18 4.82 -14.28 -21.01
N VAL A 19 3.87 -14.53 -20.11
CA VAL A 19 3.24 -15.84 -19.94
C VAL A 19 1.73 -15.73 -20.15
N GLY A 20 1.12 -16.67 -20.86
CA GLY A 20 -0.32 -16.71 -21.06
C GLY A 20 -0.79 -17.93 -21.85
N SER A 21 -1.94 -17.81 -22.54
CA SER A 21 -2.40 -18.84 -23.48
C SER A 21 -1.54 -18.83 -24.75
N ALA A 22 -1.77 -19.80 -25.64
CA ALA A 22 -1.14 -19.79 -26.96
C ALA A 22 -1.48 -18.54 -27.80
N SER A 23 -2.62 -17.88 -27.54
CA SER A 23 -3.09 -16.74 -28.35
C SER A 23 -2.64 -15.38 -27.84
N ALA A 24 -2.40 -15.22 -26.55
CA ALA A 24 -1.97 -13.95 -25.97
C ALA A 24 -1.25 -14.15 -24.62
N PRO A 25 -0.32 -13.26 -24.25
CA PRO A 25 0.21 -13.22 -22.89
C PRO A 25 -0.77 -12.52 -21.93
N GLY A 26 -0.80 -12.95 -20.67
CA GLY A 26 -1.62 -12.36 -19.60
C GLY A 26 -0.80 -11.87 -18.39
N GLU A 27 0.42 -12.36 -18.24
CA GLU A 27 1.37 -12.01 -17.17
C GLU A 27 2.71 -11.55 -17.76
N ALA A 28 3.34 -10.56 -17.15
CA ALA A 28 4.69 -10.11 -17.46
C ALA A 28 5.54 -10.11 -16.18
N TYR A 29 6.69 -10.78 -16.22
CA TYR A 29 7.69 -10.80 -15.17
C TYR A 29 8.96 -10.14 -15.69
N ILE A 30 9.39 -9.03 -15.10
CA ILE A 30 10.53 -8.25 -15.61
C ILE A 30 11.56 -8.13 -14.51
N TYR A 31 12.82 -8.38 -14.86
CA TYR A 31 13.94 -8.23 -13.96
C TYR A 31 14.69 -6.92 -14.26
N ARG A 32 14.69 -5.99 -13.31
CA ARG A 32 15.45 -4.73 -13.38
C ARG A 32 16.06 -4.44 -12.02
N ASN A 33 17.31 -3.98 -11.99
CA ASN A 33 17.99 -3.51 -10.77
C ASN A 33 17.84 -4.47 -9.56
N ASN A 34 18.06 -5.77 -9.78
CA ASN A 34 17.92 -6.82 -8.76
C ASN A 34 16.50 -6.99 -8.17
N ARG A 35 15.46 -6.55 -8.90
CA ARG A 35 14.06 -6.67 -8.50
C ARG A 35 13.26 -7.33 -9.62
N VAL A 36 12.29 -8.15 -9.23
CA VAL A 36 11.28 -8.70 -10.14
C VAL A 36 10.02 -7.84 -10.02
N TYR A 37 9.54 -7.33 -11.13
CA TYR A 37 8.25 -6.65 -11.26
C TYR A 37 7.29 -7.59 -11.99
N ALA A 38 6.09 -7.77 -11.44
CA ALA A 38 5.08 -8.67 -12.00
C ALA A 38 3.80 -7.89 -12.33
N PHE A 39 3.38 -7.94 -13.60
CA PHE A 39 2.19 -7.25 -14.11
C PHE A 39 1.20 -8.26 -14.70
N PHE A 40 -0.08 -8.11 -14.35
CA PHE A 40 -1.14 -9.06 -14.72
C PHE A 40 -2.28 -8.36 -15.45
N MET A 41 -2.39 -8.57 -16.76
CA MET A 41 -3.31 -7.85 -17.66
C MET A 41 -4.69 -8.51 -17.74
N ARG A 42 -5.42 -8.61 -16.62
CA ARG A 42 -6.67 -9.40 -16.54
C ARG A 42 -7.71 -9.06 -17.62
N LYS A 43 -8.11 -7.79 -17.73
CA LYS A 43 -9.17 -7.36 -18.68
C LYS A 43 -8.71 -7.47 -20.14
N ALA A 44 -7.52 -6.94 -20.45
CA ALA A 44 -6.98 -6.98 -21.81
C ALA A 44 -6.74 -8.42 -22.28
N TYR A 45 -6.21 -9.28 -21.41
CA TYR A 45 -6.02 -10.70 -21.69
C TYR A 45 -7.35 -11.41 -22.00
N ALA A 46 -8.39 -11.17 -21.18
CA ALA A 46 -9.73 -11.74 -21.43
C ALA A 46 -10.35 -11.25 -22.76
N GLN A 47 -9.95 -10.07 -23.25
CA GLN A 47 -10.37 -9.51 -24.53
C GLN A 47 -9.47 -9.91 -25.71
N GLY A 48 -8.46 -10.76 -25.48
CA GLY A 48 -7.47 -11.14 -26.51
C GLY A 48 -6.47 -10.03 -26.87
N LYS A 49 -6.43 -8.94 -26.10
CA LYS A 49 -5.56 -7.75 -26.30
C LYS A 49 -4.37 -7.73 -25.34
N GLY A 50 -3.99 -8.89 -24.80
CA GLY A 50 -2.97 -9.00 -23.75
C GLY A 50 -1.59 -8.55 -24.25
N LYS A 51 -1.24 -8.87 -25.50
CA LYS A 51 0.04 -8.50 -26.11
C LYS A 51 0.18 -6.99 -26.24
N GLU A 52 -0.83 -6.32 -26.79
CA GLU A 52 -0.83 -4.87 -27.01
C GLU A 52 -0.76 -4.13 -25.67
N ALA A 53 -1.56 -4.55 -24.69
CA ALA A 53 -1.56 -3.95 -23.36
C ALA A 53 -0.22 -4.11 -22.63
N MET A 54 0.48 -5.24 -22.81
CA MET A 54 1.81 -5.43 -22.26
C MET A 54 2.85 -4.54 -22.92
N LEU A 55 2.89 -4.51 -24.25
CA LEU A 55 3.85 -3.65 -24.96
C LEU A 55 3.66 -2.18 -24.59
N ASP A 56 2.42 -1.72 -24.51
CA ASP A 56 2.08 -0.38 -24.03
C ASP A 56 2.61 -0.13 -22.60
N MET A 57 2.27 -0.99 -21.65
CA MET A 57 2.75 -0.88 -20.26
C MET A 57 4.28 -0.88 -20.18
N MET A 58 4.95 -1.75 -20.94
CA MET A 58 6.42 -1.84 -20.95
C MET A 58 7.10 -0.60 -21.54
N SER A 59 6.43 0.11 -22.45
CA SER A 59 6.96 1.36 -22.99
C SER A 59 6.90 2.53 -21.99
N ARG A 60 6.03 2.44 -20.98
CA ARG A 60 5.78 3.50 -19.99
C ARG A 60 6.35 3.18 -18.61
N PHE A 61 6.61 1.91 -18.32
CA PHE A 61 7.20 1.47 -17.06
C PHE A 61 8.70 1.72 -17.02
N ARG A 62 9.17 2.30 -15.92
CA ARG A 62 10.60 2.38 -15.59
C ARG A 62 10.86 2.07 -14.11
N PRO A 63 11.98 1.41 -13.77
CA PRO A 63 12.43 1.33 -12.40
C PRO A 63 12.79 2.73 -11.90
N ARG A 64 12.68 2.93 -10.58
CA ARG A 64 13.15 4.14 -9.90
C ARG A 64 13.80 3.77 -8.58
N GLU A 65 14.68 4.61 -8.07
CA GLU A 65 15.28 4.42 -6.75
C GLU A 65 14.41 4.96 -5.62
N LEU A 66 14.72 4.55 -4.38
CA LEU A 66 14.08 5.14 -3.21
C LEU A 66 14.37 6.65 -3.16
N TYR A 67 13.35 7.45 -2.90
CA TYR A 67 13.37 8.92 -2.91
C TYR A 67 13.49 9.59 -4.28
N GLU A 68 13.63 8.85 -5.38
CA GLU A 68 13.43 9.41 -6.72
C GLU A 68 11.94 9.74 -6.91
N VAL A 69 11.64 11.00 -7.25
CA VAL A 69 10.28 11.49 -7.49
C VAL A 69 10.16 12.01 -8.94
N PRO A 70 9.51 11.24 -9.85
CA PRO A 70 9.33 11.60 -11.27
C PRO A 70 8.62 12.94 -11.47
N ASP A 71 9.10 13.75 -12.41
CA ASP A 71 8.56 15.05 -12.84
C ASP A 71 7.59 14.99 -14.03
N GLU A 72 7.19 13.78 -14.41
CA GLU A 72 6.20 13.49 -15.44
C GLU A 72 4.93 12.88 -14.83
N SER A 73 3.79 13.01 -15.51
CA SER A 73 2.50 12.43 -15.07
C SER A 73 2.57 10.90 -15.05
N GLY A 74 2.02 10.29 -14.01
CA GLY A 74 2.02 8.84 -13.85
C GLY A 74 1.81 8.38 -12.42
N VAL A 75 1.89 7.06 -12.24
CA VAL A 75 1.68 6.39 -10.94
C VAL A 75 2.98 5.80 -10.43
N CYS A 76 3.35 6.18 -9.20
CA CYS A 76 4.48 5.59 -8.48
C CYS A 76 4.05 4.31 -7.74
N ILE A 77 4.85 3.25 -7.89
CA ILE A 77 4.88 2.08 -7.01
C ILE A 77 6.24 2.00 -6.32
N PRO A 78 6.44 1.22 -5.24
CA PRO A 78 7.77 1.06 -4.66
C PRO A 78 8.77 0.61 -5.73
N TYR A 79 9.83 1.39 -5.91
CA TYR A 79 10.89 1.16 -6.90
C TYR A 79 10.43 1.09 -8.37
N GLY A 80 9.23 1.55 -8.69
CA GLY A 80 8.75 1.62 -10.07
C GLY A 80 7.92 2.87 -10.34
N PHE A 81 7.83 3.24 -11.60
CA PHE A 81 7.00 4.32 -12.09
C PHE A 81 6.38 3.91 -13.43
N ILE A 82 5.11 4.29 -13.64
CA ILE A 82 4.39 4.06 -14.89
C ILE A 82 3.91 5.43 -15.36
N ALA A 83 4.53 5.95 -16.42
CA ALA A 83 4.10 7.20 -17.04
C ALA A 83 2.71 7.07 -17.65
N ASP A 84 1.89 8.11 -17.58
CA ASP A 84 0.59 8.18 -18.26
C ASP A 84 0.20 9.63 -18.59
N ASP A 85 -1.03 9.80 -19.06
CA ASP A 85 -1.65 11.09 -19.37
C ASP A 85 -2.30 11.77 -18.16
N GLY A 86 -2.28 11.14 -16.97
CA GLY A 86 -2.93 11.59 -15.74
C GLY A 86 -4.41 11.20 -15.61
N ASP A 87 -5.02 10.59 -16.64
CA ASP A 87 -6.46 10.30 -16.67
C ASP A 87 -6.78 8.84 -16.30
N ALA A 88 -5.78 7.98 -16.24
CA ALA A 88 -5.98 6.57 -15.92
C ALA A 88 -6.43 6.37 -14.46
N HIS A 89 -7.48 5.57 -14.27
CA HIS A 89 -7.87 5.14 -12.94
C HIS A 89 -6.80 4.26 -12.30
N TYR A 90 -6.50 4.52 -11.03
CA TYR A 90 -5.54 3.75 -10.24
C TYR A 90 -6.07 3.44 -8.85
N SER A 91 -5.51 2.38 -8.26
CA SER A 91 -5.67 2.02 -6.86
C SER A 91 -4.37 1.39 -6.37
N VAL A 92 -3.73 2.02 -5.38
CA VAL A 92 -2.43 1.63 -4.85
C VAL A 92 -2.54 1.49 -3.35
N LYS A 93 -2.09 0.34 -2.83
CA LYS A 93 -1.88 0.12 -1.40
C LYS A 93 -0.44 -0.30 -1.17
N ASN A 94 0.27 0.43 -0.32
CA ASN A 94 1.61 0.02 0.10
C ASN A 94 1.91 0.45 1.54
N SER A 95 2.83 -0.24 2.18
CA SER A 95 3.15 -0.07 3.59
C SER A 95 4.53 0.55 3.76
N LEU A 96 4.61 1.58 4.60
CA LEU A 96 5.81 2.26 5.02
C LEU A 96 6.12 1.90 6.48
N ARG A 97 7.40 1.97 6.83
CA ARG A 97 7.89 1.72 8.19
C ARG A 97 9.01 2.69 8.48
N PHE A 98 8.97 3.36 9.63
CA PHE A 98 10.15 4.08 10.11
C PHE A 98 11.16 3.07 10.65
N THR A 99 12.38 3.08 10.12
CA THR A 99 13.44 2.14 10.51
C THR A 99 13.69 2.13 12.02
N ALA A 100 13.60 3.29 12.68
CA ALA A 100 13.81 3.43 14.12
C ALA A 100 12.68 2.88 14.99
N THR A 101 11.49 2.60 14.43
CA THR A 101 10.33 2.04 15.16
C THR A 101 9.66 0.97 14.31
N PRO A 102 10.30 -0.19 14.13
CA PRO A 102 9.90 -1.18 13.13
C PRO A 102 8.61 -1.92 13.48
N ASN A 103 8.18 -1.89 14.75
CA ASN A 103 6.91 -2.45 15.20
C ASN A 103 5.68 -1.74 14.64
N VAL A 104 5.81 -0.53 14.08
CA VAL A 104 4.68 0.26 13.58
C VAL A 104 4.75 0.39 12.07
N VAL A 105 3.67 0.00 11.40
CA VAL A 105 3.54 0.02 9.94
C VAL A 105 2.40 0.93 9.52
N PHE A 106 2.69 1.81 8.56
CA PHE A 106 1.72 2.73 7.95
C PHE A 106 1.38 2.26 6.56
N SER A 107 0.20 1.68 6.37
CA SER A 107 -0.30 1.37 5.03
C SER A 107 -1.03 2.56 4.44
N LEU A 108 -0.48 3.11 3.37
CA LEU A 108 -1.12 4.14 2.55
C LEU A 108 -1.99 3.44 1.51
N VAL A 109 -3.23 3.89 1.41
CA VAL A 109 -4.17 3.52 0.36
C VAL A 109 -4.51 4.78 -0.41
N THR A 110 -4.31 4.75 -1.72
CA THR A 110 -4.71 5.84 -2.59
C THR A 110 -5.38 5.32 -3.85
N ALA A 111 -6.39 6.02 -4.32
CA ALA A 111 -7.10 5.68 -5.55
C ALA A 111 -7.58 6.96 -6.23
N SER A 112 -7.66 6.94 -7.56
CA SER A 112 -8.27 8.02 -8.35
C SER A 112 -9.70 8.30 -7.88
N ALA A 113 -10.20 9.52 -8.07
CA ALA A 113 -11.61 9.83 -7.83
C ALA A 113 -12.52 8.86 -8.62
N HIS A 114 -13.57 8.36 -7.97
CA HIS A 114 -14.52 7.41 -8.58
C HIS A 114 -13.85 6.18 -9.22
N ASP A 115 -12.82 5.61 -8.59
CA ASP A 115 -12.14 4.44 -9.14
C ASP A 115 -13.12 3.27 -9.36
N PRO A 116 -12.97 2.50 -10.46
CA PRO A 116 -13.91 1.46 -10.84
C PRO A 116 -13.86 0.21 -9.95
N TRP A 117 -12.97 0.17 -8.96
CA TRP A 117 -12.84 -0.92 -8.00
C TRP A 117 -13.50 -0.63 -6.66
N ASP A 118 -14.13 0.54 -6.51
CA ASP A 118 -14.76 1.00 -5.26
C ASP A 118 -13.77 0.90 -4.09
N THR A 119 -12.57 1.45 -4.28
CA THR A 119 -11.50 1.33 -3.30
C THR A 119 -11.90 2.06 -2.02
N HIS A 120 -12.10 1.30 -0.95
CA HIS A 120 -12.52 1.86 0.34
C HIS A 120 -11.29 2.22 1.22
N PRO A 121 -11.37 3.21 2.12
CA PRO A 121 -10.34 3.47 3.14
C PRO A 121 -9.93 2.26 3.99
N LYS A 122 -10.83 1.25 4.05
CA LYS A 122 -10.66 0.00 4.81
C LYS A 122 -10.13 -1.16 3.94
N THR A 123 -9.77 -0.91 2.69
CA THR A 123 -9.26 -1.94 1.77
C THR A 123 -8.08 -2.68 2.41
N GLY A 124 -8.22 -4.00 2.52
CA GLY A 124 -7.23 -4.89 3.15
C GLY A 124 -7.06 -4.68 4.66
N THR A 125 -8.11 -4.23 5.35
CA THR A 125 -8.28 -4.37 6.80
C THR A 125 -9.40 -5.38 7.06
N TYR A 126 -9.34 -6.05 8.20
CA TYR A 126 -10.30 -7.08 8.61
C TYR A 126 -10.74 -6.87 10.06
N ASP A 127 -11.76 -7.61 10.50
CA ASP A 127 -12.36 -7.43 11.83
C ASP A 127 -11.35 -7.57 12.97
N THR A 128 -10.31 -8.39 12.80
CA THR A 128 -9.21 -8.55 13.77
C THR A 128 -8.41 -7.27 13.99
N ASP A 129 -8.32 -6.40 12.97
CA ASP A 129 -7.65 -5.10 13.08
C ASP A 129 -8.50 -4.11 13.88
N TYR A 130 -9.82 -4.23 13.83
CA TYR A 130 -10.75 -3.34 14.56
C TYR A 130 -11.09 -3.84 15.97
N ARG A 131 -10.92 -5.14 16.22
CA ARG A 131 -11.27 -5.84 17.45
C ARG A 131 -10.13 -6.81 17.79
N PRO A 132 -9.10 -6.35 18.51
CA PRO A 132 -7.98 -7.20 18.88
C PRO A 132 -8.43 -8.25 19.89
N GLY A 133 -7.84 -9.44 19.82
CA GLY A 133 -7.88 -10.40 20.93
C GLY A 133 -6.88 -9.99 22.01
N PHE A 134 -7.31 -9.88 23.26
CA PHE A 134 -6.45 -9.58 24.40
C PHE A 134 -7.02 -10.14 25.70
N ASP A 135 -6.15 -10.35 26.69
CA ASP A 135 -6.56 -10.69 28.05
C ASP A 135 -6.89 -9.41 28.84
N ALA A 136 -8.17 -9.20 29.12
CA ALA A 136 -8.65 -8.02 29.84
C ALA A 136 -8.20 -7.94 31.32
N GLN A 137 -7.65 -9.03 31.88
CA GLN A 137 -7.03 -9.00 33.20
C GLN A 137 -5.62 -8.39 33.17
N LYS A 138 -5.01 -8.30 31.98
CA LYS A 138 -3.62 -7.88 31.80
C LYS A 138 -3.45 -6.61 30.96
N TRP A 139 -4.36 -6.34 30.03
CA TRP A 139 -4.35 -5.15 29.18
C TRP A 139 -5.64 -4.35 29.29
N THR A 140 -5.51 -3.02 29.20
CA THR A 140 -6.62 -2.09 29.07
C THR A 140 -6.82 -1.72 27.61
N PHE A 141 -8.04 -1.93 27.09
CA PHE A 141 -8.45 -1.44 25.79
C PHE A 141 -9.00 -0.02 25.89
N ARG A 142 -8.54 0.88 25.02
CA ARG A 142 -9.07 2.25 24.90
C ARG A 142 -9.26 2.62 23.44
N ARG A 143 -10.40 3.25 23.13
CA ARG A 143 -10.57 3.98 21.87
C ARG A 143 -9.81 5.30 21.96
N PHE A 144 -9.26 5.75 20.84
CA PHE A 144 -8.70 7.09 20.73
C PHE A 144 -9.10 7.71 19.39
N VAL A 145 -9.12 9.03 19.37
CA VAL A 145 -9.25 9.85 18.18
C VAL A 145 -8.14 10.87 18.22
N GLU A 146 -7.26 10.84 17.23
CA GLU A 146 -6.14 11.79 17.12
C GLU A 146 -6.35 12.71 15.92
N PRO A 147 -6.41 14.04 16.09
CA PRO A 147 -6.41 14.97 14.96
C PRO A 147 -5.10 14.84 14.16
N THR A 148 -5.23 14.65 12.85
CA THR A 148 -4.11 14.57 11.90
C THR A 148 -4.47 15.33 10.63
N TYR A 149 -3.49 15.71 9.83
CA TYR A 149 -3.73 16.28 8.51
C TYR A 149 -3.26 15.31 7.43
N ILE A 150 -3.94 15.29 6.29
CA ILE A 150 -3.46 14.64 5.07
C ILE A 150 -3.41 15.74 4.02
N GLY A 151 -2.20 16.22 3.73
CA GLY A 151 -2.00 17.48 3.05
C GLY A 151 -2.67 18.63 3.79
N PRO A 152 -3.40 19.52 3.10
CA PRO A 152 -4.10 20.64 3.74
C PRO A 152 -5.40 20.22 4.47
N HIS A 153 -5.81 18.95 4.39
CA HIS A 153 -7.11 18.51 4.89
C HIS A 153 -7.00 17.91 6.30
N LEU A 154 -7.75 18.46 7.24
CA LEU A 154 -7.93 17.88 8.56
C LEU A 154 -8.67 16.53 8.44
N ALA A 155 -8.11 15.51 9.07
CA ALA A 155 -8.69 14.18 9.22
C ALA A 155 -8.63 13.73 10.69
N GLY A 156 -9.62 12.97 11.14
CA GLY A 156 -9.54 12.26 12.43
C GLY A 156 -8.90 10.89 12.22
N MET A 157 -7.85 10.58 12.98
CA MET A 157 -7.36 9.20 13.09
C MET A 157 -8.14 8.49 14.19
N ASP A 158 -9.10 7.66 13.79
CA ASP A 158 -9.91 6.85 14.69
C ASP A 158 -9.27 5.48 14.91
N GLY A 159 -9.19 5.05 16.17
CA GLY A 159 -8.42 3.86 16.49
C GLY A 159 -8.74 3.22 17.83
N TRP A 160 -7.87 2.30 18.21
CA TRP A 160 -7.81 1.73 19.55
C TRP A 160 -6.37 1.48 19.97
N ARG A 161 -6.16 1.36 21.27
CA ARG A 161 -4.89 0.96 21.88
C ARG A 161 -5.10 -0.01 23.03
N LEU A 162 -4.09 -0.86 23.24
CA LEU A 162 -3.91 -1.79 24.33
C LEU A 162 -2.65 -1.39 25.09
N ASP A 163 -2.83 -1.09 26.37
CA ASP A 163 -1.73 -0.81 27.30
C ASP A 163 -1.75 -1.81 28.45
N PRO A 164 -0.59 -2.25 28.96
CA PRO A 164 -0.53 -3.16 30.08
C PRO A 164 -1.08 -2.50 31.36
N ILE A 165 -1.84 -3.28 32.13
CA ILE A 165 -2.34 -2.87 33.45
C ILE A 165 -1.16 -2.81 34.43
N PRO A 166 -1.04 -1.76 35.27
CA PRO A 166 0.00 -1.70 36.28
C PRO A 166 0.00 -2.95 37.18
N GLY A 167 1.15 -3.62 37.28
CA GLY A 167 1.32 -4.84 38.07
C GLY A 167 1.04 -6.16 37.34
N SER A 168 0.61 -6.14 36.07
CA SER A 168 0.39 -7.38 35.29
C SER A 168 1.68 -8.10 34.87
N GLY A 169 2.83 -7.41 34.95
CA GLY A 169 4.12 -7.90 34.46
C GLY A 169 4.31 -7.76 32.94
N GLU A 170 3.28 -7.31 32.21
CA GLU A 170 3.33 -7.12 30.77
C GLU A 170 3.94 -5.76 30.39
N GLN A 171 4.66 -5.72 29.26
CA GLN A 171 5.24 -4.49 28.70
C GLN A 171 4.77 -4.20 27.27
N GLU A 172 4.24 -5.23 26.59
CA GLU A 172 3.82 -5.12 25.20
C GLU A 172 2.59 -4.24 25.06
N ARG A 173 2.55 -3.49 23.96
CA ARG A 173 1.42 -2.64 23.58
C ARG A 173 0.94 -3.06 22.20
N GLY A 174 -0.29 -2.67 21.89
CA GLY A 174 -0.84 -2.78 20.54
C GLY A 174 -1.72 -1.58 20.28
N TRP A 175 -1.73 -1.10 19.05
CA TRP A 175 -2.67 -0.08 18.63
C TRP A 175 -2.90 -0.14 17.12
N PHE A 176 -4.06 0.39 16.73
CA PHE A 176 -4.51 0.52 15.36
C PHE A 176 -5.12 1.90 15.19
N GLY A 177 -4.93 2.49 14.00
CA GLY A 177 -5.54 3.77 13.65
C GLY A 177 -5.86 3.86 12.17
N LEU A 178 -6.91 4.58 11.82
CA LEU A 178 -7.29 4.84 10.43
C LEU A 178 -7.71 6.30 10.27
N ALA A 179 -7.15 6.98 9.27
CA ALA A 179 -7.59 8.30 8.84
C ALA A 179 -7.73 8.33 7.32
N LYS A 180 -8.62 9.19 6.79
CA LYS A 180 -8.81 9.32 5.33
C LYS A 180 -9.30 10.70 4.92
N THR A 181 -8.98 11.07 3.69
CA THR A 181 -9.52 12.23 2.97
C THR A 181 -9.86 11.85 1.52
N GLY A 182 -10.66 12.66 0.84
CA GLY A 182 -11.02 12.46 -0.57
C GLY A 182 -11.89 11.24 -0.86
N GLY A 183 -11.86 10.81 -2.12
CA GLY A 183 -12.56 9.64 -2.67
C GLY A 183 -13.78 9.96 -3.54
N LEU A 184 -14.34 11.17 -3.45
CA LEU A 184 -15.46 11.61 -4.29
C LEU A 184 -14.99 12.55 -5.41
N LEU A 185 -14.57 13.77 -5.05
CA LEU A 185 -14.15 14.80 -6.02
C LEU A 185 -12.63 14.89 -6.20
N SER A 186 -11.88 14.22 -5.34
CA SER A 186 -10.42 14.14 -5.35
C SER A 186 -9.99 12.70 -5.06
N PRO A 187 -8.75 12.31 -5.41
CA PRO A 187 -8.21 11.03 -5.04
C PRO A 187 -8.45 10.68 -3.57
N LEU A 188 -8.84 9.43 -3.32
CA LEU A 188 -8.82 8.88 -1.97
C LEU A 188 -7.37 8.87 -1.48
N VAL A 189 -7.14 9.33 -0.26
CA VAL A 189 -5.91 9.07 0.48
C VAL A 189 -6.31 8.62 1.89
N ALA A 190 -5.96 7.38 2.25
CA ALA A 190 -6.16 6.82 3.57
C ALA A 190 -4.85 6.29 4.14
N VAL A 191 -4.70 6.41 5.45
CA VAL A 191 -3.64 5.77 6.22
C VAL A 191 -4.28 4.74 7.15
N GLN A 192 -3.69 3.55 7.19
CA GLN A 192 -4.02 2.48 8.13
C GLN A 192 -2.75 2.17 8.92
N VAL A 193 -2.80 2.30 10.24
CA VAL A 193 -1.66 2.05 11.13
C VAL A 193 -1.85 0.72 11.83
N PHE A 194 -0.82 -0.11 11.79
CA PHE A 194 -0.79 -1.42 12.43
C PHE A 194 0.43 -1.53 13.34
N THR A 195 0.30 -2.37 14.36
CA THR A 195 1.38 -2.67 15.29
C THR A 195 1.65 -4.16 15.36
N PHE A 196 2.93 -4.50 15.54
CA PHE A 196 3.39 -5.88 15.63
C PHE A 196 4.24 -6.05 16.90
N PRO A 197 3.95 -7.07 17.73
CA PRO A 197 4.61 -7.25 19.01
C PRO A 197 6.05 -7.73 18.84
N LYS A 198 6.86 -7.50 19.87
CA LYS A 198 8.20 -8.06 20.02
C LYS A 198 8.19 -9.58 19.81
N GLY A 199 9.19 -10.08 19.10
CA GLY A 199 9.30 -11.50 18.73
C GLY A 199 8.50 -11.89 17.50
N THR A 200 7.78 -10.95 16.87
CA THR A 200 7.26 -11.14 15.51
C THR A 200 8.41 -10.89 14.54
N ASP A 201 8.78 -11.90 13.74
CA ASP A 201 9.92 -11.86 12.83
C ASP A 201 11.22 -11.38 13.52
N ASP A 202 11.80 -10.28 13.06
CA ASP A 202 13.04 -9.68 13.54
C ASP A 202 12.83 -8.54 14.56
N LEU A 203 11.60 -8.34 15.04
CA LEU A 203 11.27 -7.27 15.98
C LEU A 203 11.76 -7.60 17.39
N THR A 204 12.76 -6.86 17.86
CA THR A 204 13.43 -7.09 19.15
C THR A 204 12.95 -6.17 20.29
N GLU A 205 12.24 -5.10 19.96
CA GLU A 205 11.74 -4.10 20.91
C GLU A 205 10.22 -4.21 21.09
N PHE A 206 9.73 -3.76 22.25
CA PHE A 206 8.29 -3.64 22.50
C PHE A 206 7.68 -2.53 21.64
N THR A 207 6.41 -2.69 21.30
CA THR A 207 5.68 -1.69 20.51
C THR A 207 5.66 -0.35 21.25
N PRO A 208 6.14 0.74 20.61
CA PRO A 208 6.07 2.06 21.22
C PRO A 208 4.60 2.53 21.30
N PRO A 209 4.23 3.31 22.33
CA PRO A 209 2.91 3.89 22.41
C PRO A 209 2.72 4.95 21.29
N PRO A 210 1.47 5.25 20.89
CA PRO A 210 1.18 6.17 19.79
C PRO A 210 1.87 7.55 19.92
N GLU A 211 2.02 8.07 21.15
CA GLU A 211 2.62 9.37 21.42
C GLU A 211 4.07 9.48 20.93
N ASN A 212 4.79 8.36 20.86
CA ASN A 212 6.19 8.32 20.42
C ASN A 212 6.34 8.26 18.89
N VAL A 213 5.24 8.02 18.18
CA VAL A 213 5.26 7.69 16.75
C VAL A 213 4.42 8.67 15.94
N LEU A 214 3.22 9.01 16.42
CA LEU A 214 2.28 9.89 15.73
C LEU A 214 2.85 11.29 15.41
N PRO A 215 3.72 11.92 16.20
CA PRO A 215 4.32 13.20 15.81
C PRO A 215 5.09 13.15 14.48
N ARG A 216 5.87 12.08 14.24
CA ARG A 216 6.60 11.89 12.98
C ARG A 216 5.66 11.56 11.81
N TRP A 217 4.60 10.80 12.10
CA TRP A 217 3.54 10.56 11.12
C TRP A 217 2.85 11.87 10.71
N LYS A 218 2.43 12.71 11.67
CA LYS A 218 1.77 13.99 11.38
C LYS A 218 2.63 14.90 10.52
N ALA A 219 3.93 14.99 10.84
CA ALA A 219 4.89 15.74 10.03
C ALA A 219 4.98 15.23 8.58
N LEU A 220 4.92 13.91 8.36
CA LEU A 220 4.90 13.32 7.01
C LEU A 220 3.54 13.52 6.32
N SER A 221 2.44 13.36 7.04
CA SER A 221 1.11 13.36 6.46
C SER A 221 0.66 14.75 6.04
N GLU A 222 1.11 15.79 6.73
CA GLU A 222 0.92 17.20 6.36
C GLU A 222 1.57 17.57 5.02
N THR A 223 2.62 16.86 4.60
CA THR A 223 3.31 17.14 3.33
C THR A 223 2.74 16.36 2.14
N ILE A 224 1.66 15.61 2.32
CA ILE A 224 1.05 14.85 1.22
C ILE A 224 0.34 15.81 0.28
N GLU A 225 0.72 15.81 -0.98
CA GLU A 225 0.08 16.58 -2.03
C GLU A 225 -0.11 15.73 -3.29
N ILE A 226 -1.09 16.11 -4.11
CA ILE A 226 -1.24 15.56 -5.45
C ILE A 226 -0.27 16.35 -6.32
N ARG A 227 0.57 15.63 -7.07
CA ARG A 227 1.48 16.26 -8.01
C ARG A 227 0.72 16.65 -9.28
N GLU A 228 0.48 17.94 -9.45
CA GLU A 228 0.07 18.53 -10.73
C GLU A 228 1.34 18.84 -11.52
N ASN A 229 1.53 18.20 -12.68
CA ASN A 229 2.59 18.53 -13.64
C ASN A 229 1.98 19.19 -14.87
#